data_AF-A0A7V3G0Y8-F1
#
_entry.id   AF-A0A7V3G0Y8-F1
#
_cell.length_a   1.000
_cell.length_b   1.000
_cell.length_c   1.000
_cell.angle_alpha   90.00
_cell.angle_beta   90.00
_cell.angle_gamma   90.00
#
_symmetry.space_group_name_H-M   'P 1'
#
loop_
_entity.id
_entity.type
_entity.pdbx_description
1 polymer ?
#
loop_
_entity_poly.entity_id
_entity_poly.type
_entity_poly.pdbx_seq_one_letter_code
_entity_poly.pdbx_strand_id
1 'polypeptide(L)'
;MLPREILRQIRLLQLKARRAVQDLLGGEYHSVFRGTGVVFEEVREYLPGDDVRSIDWNVTARMGHPYVKRFIEERELTVVLLVDCSASHQFGSLGQQKREVAAELAALLAFSAISNNDKVG
;
A
#
# COMPACT_ATOMS: atom_id res chain seq x y z
N MET A 1 19.42 15.97 -21.55
CA MET A 1 19.88 15.38 -20.26
C MET A 1 19.41 16.27 -19.13
N LEU A 2 18.87 15.71 -18.05
CA LEU A 2 18.45 16.50 -16.89
C LEU A 2 19.69 17.18 -16.24
N PRO A 3 19.60 18.47 -15.86
CA PRO A 3 20.65 19.16 -15.12
C PRO A 3 21.08 18.39 -13.87
N ARG A 4 22.39 18.33 -13.58
CA ARG A 4 22.96 17.61 -12.41
C ARG A 4 22.34 18.06 -11.09
N GLU A 5 21.93 19.31 -11.02
CA GLU A 5 21.32 19.93 -9.85
C GLU A 5 19.94 19.34 -9.55
N ILE A 6 19.13 19.14 -10.60
CA ILE A 6 17.81 18.50 -10.51
C ILE A 6 17.97 17.04 -10.07
N LEU A 7 18.93 16.31 -10.63
CA LEU A 7 19.22 14.93 -10.21
C LEU A 7 19.60 14.84 -8.74
N ARG A 8 20.37 15.81 -8.23
CA ARG A 8 20.74 15.88 -6.81
C ARG A 8 19.53 16.17 -5.92
N GLN A 9 18.66 17.09 -6.33
CA GLN A 9 17.41 17.39 -5.61
C GLN A 9 16.48 16.18 -5.55
N ILE A 10 16.27 15.48 -6.68
CA ILE A 10 15.47 14.25 -6.74
C ILE A 10 16.02 13.20 -5.77
N ARG A 11 17.34 13.00 -5.75
CA ARG A 11 17.99 12.02 -4.86
C ARG A 11 17.84 12.38 -3.39
N LEU A 12 17.90 13.67 -3.04
CA LEU A 12 17.65 14.14 -1.68
C LEU A 12 16.19 13.93 -1.25
N LEU A 13 15.24 14.26 -2.12
CA LEU A 13 13.81 14.03 -1.92
C LEU A 13 13.52 12.54 -1.69
N GLN A 14 14.08 11.67 -2.54
CA GLN A 14 13.97 10.22 -2.40
C GLN A 14 14.51 9.71 -1.06
N LEU A 15 15.68 10.19 -0.61
CA LEU A 15 16.26 9.78 0.67
C LEU A 15 15.40 10.23 1.86
N LYS A 16 14.89 11.47 1.84
CA LYS A 16 14.01 11.99 2.88
C LYS A 16 12.69 11.23 2.96
N ALA A 17 12.03 11.04 1.81
CA ALA A 17 10.77 10.33 1.72
C ALA A 17 10.91 8.88 2.20
N ARG A 18 11.96 8.17 1.76
CA ARG A 18 12.23 6.80 2.19
C ARG A 18 12.43 6.71 3.71
N ARG A 19 13.18 7.65 4.29
CA ARG A 19 13.39 7.69 5.75
C ARG A 19 12.07 7.93 6.50
N ALA A 20 11.26 8.89 6.04
CA ALA A 20 9.97 9.19 6.65
C ALA A 20 9.00 7.98 6.59
N VAL A 21 8.93 7.30 5.44
CA VAL A 21 8.13 6.08 5.28
C VAL A 21 8.61 4.97 6.22
N GLN A 22 9.92 4.72 6.29
CA GLN A 22 10.47 3.68 7.17
C GLN A 22 10.26 3.97 8.67
N ASP A 23 10.43 5.23 9.09
CA ASP A 23 10.27 5.64 10.49
C ASP A 23 8.79 5.65 10.94
N LEU A 24 7.84 5.93 10.04
CA LEU A 24 6.40 6.00 10.36
C LEU A 24 5.63 4.69 10.12
N LEU A 25 6.08 3.85 9.18
CA LEU A 25 5.35 2.67 8.70
C LEU A 25 6.10 1.36 8.95
N GLY A 26 7.19 1.39 9.73
CA GLY A 26 7.89 0.21 10.25
C GLY A 26 7.07 -0.51 11.31
N GLY A 27 5.88 -0.99 10.96
CA GLY A 27 4.95 -1.67 11.84
C GLY A 27 3.74 -2.16 11.06
N GLU A 28 3.69 -3.47 10.88
CA GLU A 28 2.61 -4.29 10.33
C GLU A 28 1.23 -3.63 10.27
N TYR A 29 0.81 -3.20 9.09
CA TYR A 29 -0.61 -3.18 8.76
C TYR A 29 -1.01 -4.59 8.31
N HIS A 30 -1.13 -5.51 9.27
CA HIS A 30 -2.03 -6.64 9.08
C HIS A 30 -3.44 -6.05 8.95
N SER A 31 -4.04 -6.20 7.77
CA SER A 31 -5.38 -5.70 7.49
C SER A 31 -6.36 -6.12 8.59
N VAL A 32 -6.78 -5.16 9.42
CA VAL A 32 -7.85 -5.36 10.42
C VAL A 32 -9.21 -5.59 9.73
N PHE A 33 -9.25 -5.49 8.39
CA PHE A 33 -10.40 -5.79 7.57
C PHE A 33 -10.25 -7.15 6.88
N ARG A 34 -11.04 -8.12 7.35
CA ARG A 34 -11.28 -9.39 6.66
C ARG A 34 -12.47 -9.18 5.71
N GLY A 35 -12.22 -8.66 4.51
CA GLY A 35 -13.21 -8.75 3.43
C GLY A 35 -13.35 -10.19 2.94
N THR A 36 -14.45 -10.51 2.25
CA THR A 36 -14.60 -11.76 1.50
C THR A 36 -13.59 -11.76 0.36
N GLY A 37 -12.39 -12.29 0.61
CA GLY A 37 -11.32 -12.36 -0.37
C GLY A 37 -11.71 -13.12 -1.63
N VAL A 38 -11.11 -12.76 -2.77
CA VAL A 38 -11.36 -13.41 -4.07
C VAL A 38 -10.36 -14.55 -4.32
N VAL A 39 -9.20 -14.52 -3.66
CA VAL A 39 -8.10 -15.45 -3.89
C VAL A 39 -8.13 -16.57 -2.87
N PHE A 40 -8.13 -17.81 -3.34
CA PHE A 40 -8.06 -18.99 -2.48
C PHE A 40 -6.69 -19.06 -1.79
N GLU A 41 -6.70 -19.16 -0.46
CA GLU A 41 -5.48 -19.32 0.35
C GLU A 41 -5.22 -20.79 0.65
N GLU A 42 -6.15 -21.43 1.36
CA GLU A 42 -6.02 -22.81 1.81
C GLU A 42 -7.39 -23.44 2.16
N VAL A 43 -7.40 -24.77 2.24
CA VAL A 43 -8.46 -25.54 2.90
C VAL A 43 -7.91 -26.06 4.22
N ARG A 44 -8.55 -25.72 5.33
CA ARG A 44 -8.15 -26.18 6.67
C ARG A 44 -9.32 -26.74 7.45
N GLU A 45 -9.01 -27.48 8.51
CA GLU A 45 -10.03 -28.01 9.42
C GLU A 45 -10.80 -26.85 10.10
N TYR A 46 -12.11 -27.04 10.24
CA TYR A 46 -13.02 -26.11 10.90
C TYR A 46 -12.66 -25.95 12.38
N LEU A 47 -12.65 -24.71 12.84
CA LEU A 47 -12.53 -24.37 14.25
C LEU A 47 -13.79 -23.62 14.73
N PRO A 48 -14.19 -23.78 16.00
CA PRO A 48 -15.29 -23.00 16.56
C PRO A 48 -15.05 -21.49 16.39
N GLY A 49 -15.99 -20.82 15.72
CA GLY A 49 -15.89 -19.39 15.36
C GLY A 49 -15.69 -19.13 13.87
N ASP A 50 -15.41 -20.17 13.07
CA ASP A 50 -15.40 -20.08 11.62
C ASP A 50 -16.82 -19.93 11.06
N ASP A 51 -16.97 -19.20 9.95
CA ASP A 51 -18.27 -19.08 9.27
C ASP A 51 -18.63 -20.41 8.61
N VAL A 52 -19.75 -21.00 9.04
CA VAL A 52 -20.29 -22.26 8.51
C VAL A 52 -20.56 -22.19 7.00
N ARG A 53 -20.79 -20.99 6.44
CA ARG A 53 -20.98 -20.80 4.99
C ARG A 53 -19.71 -21.06 4.18
N SER A 54 -18.54 -21.01 4.83
CA SER A 54 -17.24 -21.26 4.19
C SER A 54 -16.86 -22.75 4.13
N ILE A 55 -17.71 -23.65 4.64
CA ILE A 55 -17.43 -25.09 4.66
C ILE A 55 -17.34 -25.66 3.23
N ASP A 56 -16.24 -26.36 2.96
CA ASP A 56 -16.11 -27.21 1.78
C ASP A 56 -16.71 -28.59 2.06
N TRP A 57 -17.93 -28.80 1.59
CA TRP A 57 -18.63 -30.08 1.75
C TRP A 57 -17.97 -31.24 1.00
N ASN A 58 -17.25 -30.98 -0.10
CA ASN A 58 -16.58 -32.03 -0.86
C ASN A 58 -15.35 -32.55 -0.13
N VAL A 59 -14.54 -31.65 0.43
CA VAL A 59 -13.38 -32.03 1.25
C VAL A 59 -13.84 -32.66 2.56
N THR A 60 -14.85 -32.06 3.20
CA THR A 60 -15.48 -32.60 4.42
C THR A 60 -15.96 -34.04 4.23
N ALA A 61 -16.64 -34.33 3.12
CA ALA A 61 -17.12 -35.67 2.81
C ALA A 61 -16.00 -36.71 2.61
N ARG A 62 -14.81 -36.28 2.13
CA ARG A 62 -13.65 -37.16 1.91
C ARG A 62 -12.85 -37.40 3.19
N MET A 63 -12.73 -36.39 4.03
CA MET A 63 -11.91 -36.45 5.25
C MET A 63 -12.68 -36.98 6.46
N GLY A 64 -14.01 -36.85 6.47
CA GLY A 64 -14.86 -37.31 7.58
C GLY A 64 -15.00 -36.32 8.73
N HIS A 65 -14.41 -35.13 8.61
CA HIS A 65 -14.54 -34.03 9.57
C HIS A 65 -14.65 -32.69 8.81
N PRO A 66 -15.23 -31.62 9.40
CA PRO A 66 -15.54 -30.39 8.67
C PRO A 66 -14.29 -29.57 8.28
N TYR A 67 -14.25 -29.11 7.04
CA TYR A 67 -13.20 -28.25 6.50
C TYR A 67 -13.78 -26.94 5.97
N VAL A 68 -13.03 -25.84 6.13
CA VAL A 68 -13.38 -24.50 5.65
C VAL A 68 -12.41 -24.02 4.58
N LYS A 69 -12.92 -23.32 3.56
CA LYS A 69 -12.11 -22.57 2.60
C LYS A 69 -11.74 -21.23 3.19
N ARG A 70 -10.45 -20.93 3.24
CA ARG A 70 -9.97 -19.57 3.47
C ARG A 70 -9.68 -18.89 2.14
N PHE A 71 -10.15 -17.66 2.05
CA PHE A 71 -9.86 -16.76 0.96
C PHE A 71 -9.12 -15.55 1.55
N ILE A 72 -8.05 -15.14 0.89
CA ILE A 72 -7.36 -13.89 1.18
C ILE A 72 -7.84 -12.81 0.24
N GLU A 73 -8.00 -11.61 0.79
CA GLU A 73 -8.28 -10.42 0.01
C GLU A 73 -6.95 -9.92 -0.57
N GLU A 74 -6.72 -10.19 -1.86
CA GLU A 74 -5.65 -9.52 -2.59
C GLU A 74 -6.10 -8.08 -2.83
N ARG A 75 -5.51 -7.13 -2.08
CA ARG A 75 -5.72 -5.70 -2.31
C ARG A 75 -4.62 -5.19 -3.21
N GLU A 76 -5.01 -4.77 -4.40
CA GLU A 76 -4.17 -3.94 -5.26
C GLU A 76 -4.70 -2.50 -5.19
N LEU A 77 -4.17 -1.70 -4.26
CA LEU A 77 -4.52 -0.27 -4.21
C LEU A 77 -3.83 0.43 -5.39
N THR A 78 -4.56 1.28 -6.10
CA THR A 78 -3.99 2.17 -7.12
C THR A 78 -4.09 3.61 -6.64
N VAL A 79 -2.94 4.22 -6.35
CA VAL A 79 -2.80 5.60 -5.91
C VAL A 79 -2.56 6.49 -7.12
N VAL A 80 -3.44 7.48 -7.33
CA VAL A 80 -3.27 8.45 -8.42
C VAL A 80 -2.86 9.80 -7.84
N LEU A 81 -1.72 10.35 -8.28
CA LEU A 81 -1.20 11.62 -7.79
C LEU A 81 -1.45 12.75 -8.79
N LEU A 82 -2.37 13.65 -8.45
CA LEU A 82 -2.61 14.88 -9.22
C LEU A 82 -1.91 16.05 -8.54
N VAL A 83 -0.79 16.49 -9.11
CA VAL A 83 -0.01 17.61 -8.60
C VAL A 83 -0.19 18.83 -9.52
N ASP A 84 -0.63 19.95 -8.94
CA ASP A 84 -0.69 21.21 -9.67
C ASP A 84 0.72 21.80 -9.83
N CYS A 85 1.16 21.93 -11.08
CA CYS A 85 2.45 22.51 -11.47
C CYS A 85 2.33 23.94 -11.99
N SER A 86 1.22 24.64 -11.71
CA SER A 86 0.99 26.02 -12.13
C SER A 86 1.99 27.01 -11.50
N ALA A 87 2.15 28.19 -12.11
CA ALA A 87 3.02 29.25 -11.61
C ALA A 87 2.64 29.76 -10.21
N SER A 88 1.39 29.51 -9.77
CA SER A 88 0.93 29.85 -8.42
C SER A 88 1.70 29.13 -7.30
N HIS A 89 2.51 28.12 -7.63
CA HIS A 89 3.35 27.39 -6.67
C HIS A 89 4.80 27.91 -6.59
N GLN A 90 5.14 28.95 -7.37
CA GLN A 90 6.47 29.59 -7.39
C GLN A 90 6.63 30.66 -6.30
N PHE A 91 6.01 30.44 -5.15
CA PHE A 91 6.21 31.24 -3.95
C PHE A 91 6.16 30.34 -2.72
N GLY A 92 6.62 30.86 -1.58
CA GLY A 92 6.50 30.18 -0.31
C GLY A 92 7.11 30.98 0.82
N SER A 93 7.15 30.38 2.00
CA SER A 93 7.66 30.97 3.23
C SER A 93 8.86 30.17 3.72
N LEU A 94 9.67 30.77 4.60
CA LEU A 94 10.79 30.08 5.27
C LEU A 94 11.83 29.48 4.31
N GLY A 95 12.01 30.09 3.12
CA GLY A 95 13.01 29.65 2.14
C GLY A 95 12.64 28.38 1.37
N GLN A 96 11.40 27.89 1.46
CA GLN A 96 10.90 26.78 0.64
C GLN A 96 9.73 27.23 -0.24
N GLN A 97 9.72 26.77 -1.49
CA GLN A 97 8.61 27.03 -2.40
C GLN A 97 7.51 25.97 -2.24
N LYS A 98 6.25 26.35 -2.48
CA LYS A 98 5.12 25.40 -2.47
C LYS A 98 5.34 24.23 -3.42
N ARG A 99 5.94 24.46 -4.59
CA ARG A 99 6.28 23.40 -5.55
C ARG A 99 7.24 22.35 -4.98
N GLU A 100 8.16 22.76 -4.12
CA GLU A 100 9.16 21.87 -3.51
C GLU A 100 8.50 20.99 -2.46
N VAL A 101 7.62 21.58 -1.65
CA VAL A 101 6.80 20.85 -0.67
C VAL A 101 5.84 19.89 -1.36
N ALA A 102 5.19 20.31 -2.45
CA ALA A 102 4.31 19.45 -3.24
C ALA A 102 5.06 18.26 -3.85
N ALA A 103 6.29 18.48 -4.35
CA ALA A 103 7.15 17.40 -4.84
C ALA A 103 7.59 16.44 -3.71
N GLU A 104 7.92 16.96 -2.52
CA GLU A 104 8.25 16.15 -1.35
C GLU A 104 7.08 15.29 -0.88
N LEU A 105 5.88 15.87 -0.83
CA LEU A 105 4.66 15.17 -0.47
C LEU A 105 4.31 14.08 -1.49
N ALA A 106 4.35 14.40 -2.79
CA ALA A 106 4.09 13.44 -3.85
C ALA A 106 5.11 12.28 -3.82
N ALA A 107 6.39 12.59 -3.62
CA ALA A 107 7.42 11.57 -3.46
C ALA A 107 7.15 10.68 -2.23
N LEU A 108 6.81 11.26 -1.08
CA LEU A 108 6.52 10.52 0.14
C LEU A 108 5.33 9.56 -0.03
N LEU A 109 4.25 10.02 -0.63
CA LEU A 109 3.08 9.18 -0.94
C LEU A 109 3.42 8.08 -1.94
N ALA A 110 4.18 8.40 -2.99
CA ALA A 110 4.62 7.40 -3.97
C ALA A 110 5.53 6.34 -3.34
N PHE A 111 6.49 6.73 -2.50
CA PHE A 111 7.34 5.78 -1.80
C PHE A 111 6.55 4.91 -0.81
N SER A 112 5.57 5.49 -0.11
CA SER A 112 4.68 4.72 0.76
C SER A 112 3.91 3.66 -0.02
N ALA A 113 3.31 4.03 -1.17
CA ALA A 113 2.58 3.10 -2.02
C ALA A 113 3.50 2.00 -2.56
N ILE A 114 4.69 2.35 -3.08
CA ILE A 114 5.68 1.38 -3.57
C ILE A 114 6.14 0.44 -2.43
N SER A 115 6.36 0.97 -1.23
CA SER A 115 6.73 0.15 -0.06
C SER A 115 5.63 -0.83 0.37
N ASN A 116 4.36 -0.48 0.12
CA ASN A 116 3.20 -1.35 0.35
C ASN A 116 2.88 -2.25 -0.86
N ASN A 117 3.71 -2.23 -1.91
CA ASN A 117 3.49 -2.97 -3.15
C ASN A 117 2.19 -2.56 -3.90
N ASP A 118 1.76 -1.32 -3.70
CA ASP A 118 0.62 -0.70 -4.38
C ASP A 118 1.04 -0.06 -5.71
N LYS A 119 0.11 0.04 -6.65
CA LYS A 119 0.30 0.79 -7.90
C LYS A 119 0.26 2.28 -7.60
N VAL A 120 1.18 3.07 -8.16
CA VAL A 120 1.16 4.54 -8.04
C VAL A 120 1.57 5.23 -9.34
N GLY A 121 0.88 6.33 -9.69
CA GLY A 121 1.14 7.11 -10.91
C GLY A 121 0.40 8.43 -11.01
#